data_AF-A0A7W5MXQ0-F1
#
_entry.id   AF-A0A7W5MXQ0-F1
#
_cell.length_a   1.000
_cell.length_b   1.000
_cell.length_c   1.000
_cell.angle_alpha   90.00
_cell.angle_beta   90.00
_cell.angle_gamma   90.00
#
_symmetry.space_group_name_H-M   'P 1'
#
loop_
_entity.id
_entity.type
_entity.pdbx_description
1 polymer ?
#
loop_
_entity_poly.entity_id
_entity_poly.type
_entity_poly.pdbx_seq_one_letter_code
_entity_poly.pdbx_strand_id
1 'polypeptide(L)'
;MRVTPLLAAALIAAALPGAARADDPADPSMRSSAARMRDHEAIRRMNQAQLDYVRQRDARWAREYRQQASRSQSNGYGAGYGYDNDGGYAQAQAQYQRDLAAWRQAVSDCRAGYYDACGR
;
A
#
# COMPACT_ATOMS: atom_id res chain seq x y z
N MET A 1 15.78 25.33 37.91
CA MET A 1 15.47 26.09 36.69
C MET A 1 13.97 26.34 36.66
N ARG A 2 13.51 27.59 36.83
CA ARG A 2 12.09 27.94 36.75
C ARG A 2 11.78 28.27 35.29
N VAL A 3 11.17 27.33 34.58
CA VAL A 3 10.73 27.55 33.20
C VAL A 3 9.47 28.41 33.25
N THR A 4 9.51 29.58 32.63
CA THR A 4 8.39 30.53 32.61
C THR A 4 7.24 29.94 31.79
N PRO A 5 6.03 29.77 32.35
CA PRO A 5 4.93 29.06 31.67
C PRO A 5 4.47 29.75 30.38
N LEU A 6 4.71 31.06 30.25
CA LEU A 6 4.43 31.84 29.04
C LEU A 6 5.34 31.45 27.86
N LEU A 7 6.60 31.09 28.13
CA LEU A 7 7.55 30.63 27.11
C LEU A 7 7.18 29.23 26.60
N ALA A 8 6.69 28.37 27.49
CA ALA A 8 6.18 27.05 27.11
C ALA A 8 4.92 27.15 26.24
N ALA A 9 3.99 28.05 26.57
CA ALA A 9 2.77 28.26 25.79
C ALA A 9 3.05 28.81 24.38
N ALA A 10 4.01 29.73 24.24
CA ALA A 10 4.38 30.29 22.94
C ALA A 10 5.00 29.23 21.99
N LEU A 11 5.82 28.32 22.54
CA LEU A 11 6.40 27.22 21.77
C LEU A 11 5.33 26.19 21.33
N ILE A 12 4.34 25.92 22.18
CA ILE A 12 3.22 25.03 21.83
C ILE A 12 2.36 25.63 20.71
N ALA A 13 2.08 26.94 20.76
CA ALA A 13 1.29 27.61 19.73
C ALA A 13 1.96 27.62 18.34
N ALA A 14 3.30 27.75 18.29
CA ALA A 14 4.05 27.69 17.04
C ALA A 14 4.18 26.27 16.45
N ALA A 15 3.90 25.24 17.24
CA ALA A 15 3.97 23.84 16.84
C ALA A 15 2.63 23.26 16.38
N LEU A 16 1.54 24.03 16.43
CA LEU A 16 0.25 23.60 15.91
C LEU A 16 0.31 23.54 14.37
N PRO A 17 0.12 22.36 13.75
CA PRO A 17 0.04 22.28 12.30
C PRO A 17 -1.13 23.13 11.82
N GLY A 18 -0.85 24.09 10.94
CA GLY A 18 -1.89 24.89 10.29
C GLY A 18 -2.89 23.99 9.58
N ALA A 19 -4.17 24.37 9.59
CA ALA A 19 -5.21 23.64 8.89
C ALA A 19 -4.84 23.51 7.41
N ALA A 20 -4.50 22.30 6.97
CA ALA A 20 -4.31 22.01 5.56
C ALA A 20 -5.66 22.18 4.85
N ARG A 21 -5.80 23.26 4.10
CA ARG A 21 -6.91 23.45 3.16
C ARG A 21 -6.75 22.39 2.08
N ALA A 22 -7.77 21.56 1.88
CA ALA A 22 -7.84 20.70 0.71
C ALA A 22 -7.81 21.57 -0.56
N ASP A 23 -7.24 21.03 -1.65
CA ASP A 23 -7.28 21.70 -2.95
C ASP A 23 -8.73 21.96 -3.35
N ASP A 24 -9.05 23.24 -3.58
CA ASP A 24 -10.40 23.67 -3.94
C ASP A 24 -10.66 23.33 -5.42
N PRO A 25 -11.60 22.43 -5.73
CA PRO A 25 -11.94 22.11 -7.11
C PRO A 25 -12.48 23.33 -7.89
N ALA A 26 -12.91 24.39 -7.20
CA ALA A 26 -13.40 25.63 -7.78
C ALA A 26 -12.34 26.76 -7.84
N ASP A 27 -11.07 26.48 -7.52
CA ASP A 27 -10.01 27.50 -7.46
C ASP A 27 -9.92 28.31 -8.77
N PRO A 28 -10.18 29.64 -8.73
CA PRO A 28 -10.09 30.48 -9.91
C PRO A 28 -8.66 30.58 -10.48
N SER A 29 -7.63 30.35 -9.67
CA SER A 29 -6.22 30.37 -10.09
C SER A 29 -5.91 29.25 -11.10
N MET A 30 -6.63 28.13 -11.01
CA MET A 30 -6.46 26.95 -11.86
C MET A 30 -7.33 26.95 -13.13
N ARG A 31 -8.00 28.07 -13.46
CA ARG A 31 -8.91 28.13 -14.63
C ARG A 31 -8.19 28.10 -15.98
N SER A 32 -6.94 28.57 -16.04
CA SER A 32 -6.16 28.63 -17.29
C SER A 32 -5.43 27.32 -17.58
N SER A 33 -5.29 26.97 -18.87
CA SER A 33 -4.49 25.81 -19.30
C SER A 33 -3.03 25.92 -18.86
N ALA A 34 -2.45 27.12 -18.93
CA ALA A 34 -1.07 27.36 -18.51
C ALA A 34 -0.84 27.11 -17.01
N ALA A 35 -1.79 27.47 -16.14
CA ALA A 35 -1.70 27.17 -14.70
C ALA A 35 -1.73 25.66 -14.45
N ARG A 36 -2.67 24.94 -15.07
CA ARG A 36 -2.78 23.48 -14.94
C ARG A 36 -1.56 22.73 -15.48
N MET A 37 -0.95 23.21 -16.57
CA MET A 37 0.27 22.59 -17.11
C MET A 37 1.45 22.69 -16.14
N ARG A 38 1.66 23.87 -15.53
CA ARG A 38 2.72 24.07 -14.53
C ARG A 38 2.52 23.18 -13.30
N ASP A 39 1.28 23.11 -12.83
CA ASP A 39 0.91 22.25 -11.70
C ASP A 39 1.12 20.77 -12.01
N HIS A 40 0.65 20.31 -13.18
CA HIS A 40 0.89 18.96 -13.68
C HIS A 40 2.39 18.62 -13.74
N GLU A 41 3.24 19.53 -14.23
CA GLU A 41 4.69 19.33 -14.24
C GLU A 41 5.28 19.24 -12.84
N ALA A 42 4.81 20.06 -11.90
CA ALA A 42 5.24 20.01 -10.50
C ALA A 42 4.85 18.66 -9.87
N ILE A 43 3.59 18.25 -10.00
CA ILE A 43 3.09 16.95 -9.51
C ILE A 43 3.87 15.79 -10.13
N ARG A 44 4.12 15.83 -11.44
CA ARG A 44 4.90 14.79 -12.13
C ARG A 44 6.30 14.66 -11.54
N ARG A 45 6.99 15.77 -11.29
CA ARG A 45 8.33 15.78 -10.67
C ARG A 45 8.28 15.21 -9.25
N MET A 46 7.30 15.61 -8.45
CA MET A 46 7.13 15.09 -7.10
C MET A 46 6.88 13.58 -7.09
N ASN A 47 6.00 13.09 -7.97
CA ASN A 47 5.71 11.66 -8.09
C ASN A 47 6.94 10.86 -8.54
N GLN A 48 7.73 11.39 -9.46
CA GLN A 48 8.99 10.76 -9.89
C GLN A 48 9.99 10.69 -8.75
N ALA A 49 10.21 11.78 -8.03
CA ALA A 49 11.11 11.81 -6.88
C ALA A 49 10.67 10.82 -5.79
N GLN A 50 9.37 10.75 -5.51
CA GLN A 50 8.82 9.81 -4.54
C GLN A 50 8.99 8.36 -4.98
N LEU A 51 8.77 8.07 -6.27
CA LEU A 51 8.99 6.74 -6.83
C LEU A 51 10.45 6.31 -6.69
N ASP A 52 11.39 7.20 -6.97
CA ASP A 52 12.82 6.92 -6.83
C ASP A 52 13.23 6.70 -5.37
N TYR A 53 12.67 7.48 -4.45
CA TYR A 53 12.84 7.25 -3.01
C TYR A 53 12.34 5.86 -2.59
N VAL A 54 11.13 5.47 -3.01
CA VAL A 54 10.54 4.16 -2.68
C VAL A 54 11.38 3.02 -3.26
N ARG A 55 11.82 3.13 -4.52
CA ARG A 55 12.71 2.14 -5.14
C ARG A 55 14.01 1.97 -4.36
N GLN A 56 14.64 3.06 -3.94
CA GLN A 56 15.87 3.02 -3.14
C GLN A 56 15.63 2.38 -1.77
N ARG A 57 14.54 2.74 -1.10
CA ARG A 57 14.12 2.18 0.19
C ARG A 57 13.91 0.67 0.07
N ASP A 58 13.15 0.24 -0.92
CA ASP A 58 12.79 -1.16 -1.12
C ASP A 58 14.02 -1.98 -1.54
N ALA A 59 14.92 -1.42 -2.36
CA ALA A 59 16.20 -2.05 -2.69
C ALA A 59 17.09 -2.24 -1.45
N ARG A 60 17.08 -1.29 -0.51
CA ARG A 60 17.79 -1.43 0.77
C ARG A 60 17.19 -2.56 1.60
N TRP A 61 15.87 -2.58 1.78
CA TRP A 61 15.21 -3.65 2.53
C TRP A 61 15.46 -5.02 1.89
N ALA A 62 15.38 -5.14 0.56
CA ALA A 62 15.69 -6.38 -0.15
C ALA A 62 17.13 -6.86 0.12
N ARG A 63 18.11 -5.96 0.23
CA ARG A 63 19.49 -6.32 0.60
C ARG A 63 19.58 -6.80 2.04
N GLU A 64 18.92 -6.11 2.97
CA GLU A 64 18.89 -6.49 4.40
C GLU A 64 18.26 -7.87 4.60
N TYR A 65 17.11 -8.13 3.96
CA TYR A 65 16.45 -9.45 3.97
C TYR A 65 17.36 -10.56 3.45
N ARG A 66 18.05 -10.34 2.31
CA ARG A 66 19.00 -11.32 1.76
C ARG A 66 20.20 -11.57 2.68
N GLN A 67 20.72 -10.53 3.34
CA GLN A 67 21.80 -10.67 4.32
C GLN A 67 21.35 -11.45 5.55
N GLN A 68 20.14 -11.20 6.05
CA GLN A 68 19.59 -11.97 7.16
C GLN A 68 19.37 -13.43 6.79
N ALA A 69 18.76 -13.71 5.63
CA ALA A 69 18.54 -15.07 5.15
C ALA A 69 19.86 -15.86 4.99
N SER A 70 20.89 -15.23 4.41
CA SER A 70 22.22 -15.87 4.27
C SER A 70 22.92 -16.09 5.62
N ARG A 71 22.78 -15.17 6.58
CA ARG A 71 23.29 -15.37 7.96
C ARG A 71 22.60 -16.54 8.66
N SER A 72 21.28 -16.63 8.56
CA SER A 72 20.52 -17.77 9.10
C SER A 72 20.97 -19.09 8.49
N GLN A 73 21.21 -19.13 7.17
CA GLN A 73 21.73 -20.32 6.49
C GLN A 73 23.16 -20.69 6.95
N SER A 74 24.02 -19.70 7.24
CA SER A 74 25.40 -19.93 7.66
C SER A 74 25.58 -20.41 9.11
N ASN A 75 24.68 -20.03 10.02
CA ASN A 75 24.80 -20.34 11.45
C ASN A 75 24.25 -21.72 11.85
N GLY A 76 23.92 -22.60 10.89
CA GLY A 76 23.47 -23.98 11.14
C GLY A 76 22.09 -24.12 11.82
N TYR A 77 21.56 -23.05 12.42
CA TYR A 77 20.20 -22.91 12.94
C TYR A 77 19.19 -22.46 11.84
N GLY A 78 19.54 -22.67 10.57
CA GLY A 78 18.89 -22.08 9.40
C GLY A 78 17.87 -22.96 8.68
N ALA A 79 17.30 -23.98 9.33
CA ALA A 79 16.19 -24.78 8.80
C ALA A 79 14.91 -24.60 9.65
N GLY A 80 14.66 -23.38 10.15
CA GLY A 80 13.53 -23.07 11.03
C GLY A 80 12.58 -21.97 10.54
N TYR A 81 12.85 -21.39 9.37
CA TYR A 81 11.91 -20.54 8.64
C TYR A 81 11.94 -20.92 7.17
N GLY A 82 11.92 -22.23 6.90
CA GLY A 82 11.26 -22.69 5.68
C GLY A 82 9.85 -22.15 5.76
N TYR A 83 9.38 -21.50 4.70
CA TYR A 83 7.97 -21.21 4.53
C TYR A 83 7.26 -22.58 4.36
N ASP A 84 7.20 -23.39 5.41
CA ASP A 84 6.40 -24.63 5.51
C ASP A 84 4.89 -24.29 5.54
N ASN A 85 4.52 -23.12 5.02
CA ASN A 85 3.17 -22.71 4.69
C ASN A 85 2.90 -22.85 3.18
N ASP A 86 3.83 -23.36 2.37
CA ASP A 86 3.52 -23.67 0.96
C ASP A 86 2.37 -24.67 0.86
N GLY A 87 2.25 -25.61 1.80
CA GLY A 87 1.10 -26.51 1.89
C GLY A 87 -0.21 -25.78 2.18
N GLY A 88 -0.23 -24.88 3.15
CA GLY A 88 -1.44 -24.15 3.56
C GLY A 88 -1.90 -23.16 2.49
N TYR A 89 -1.00 -22.35 1.94
CA TYR A 89 -1.31 -21.41 0.88
C TYR A 89 -1.66 -22.11 -0.43
N ALA A 90 -0.91 -23.14 -0.85
CA ALA A 90 -1.23 -23.89 -2.06
C ALA A 90 -2.56 -24.65 -1.92
N GLN A 91 -2.85 -25.21 -0.74
CA GLN A 91 -4.16 -25.84 -0.47
C GLN A 91 -5.30 -24.82 -0.47
N ALA A 92 -5.10 -23.66 0.16
CA ALA A 92 -6.09 -22.58 0.15
C ALA A 92 -6.33 -22.05 -1.26
N GLN A 93 -5.26 -21.91 -2.06
CA GLN A 93 -5.35 -21.49 -3.45
C GLN A 93 -6.04 -22.56 -4.32
N ALA A 94 -5.73 -23.83 -4.12
CA ALA A 94 -6.40 -24.93 -4.81
C ALA A 94 -7.89 -25.02 -4.44
N GLN A 95 -8.25 -24.79 -3.17
CA GLN A 95 -9.63 -24.74 -2.70
C GLN A 95 -10.37 -23.57 -3.35
N TYR A 96 -9.79 -22.37 -3.33
CA TYR A 96 -10.35 -21.19 -3.97
C TYR A 96 -10.63 -21.41 -5.46
N GLN A 97 -9.70 -22.04 -6.19
CA GLN A 97 -9.90 -22.33 -7.61
C GLN A 97 -11.04 -23.34 -7.86
N ARG A 98 -11.21 -24.34 -6.98
CA ARG A 98 -12.35 -25.27 -7.04
C ARG A 98 -13.68 -24.56 -6.78
N ASP A 99 -13.74 -23.74 -5.75
CA ASP A 99 -14.95 -22.99 -5.38
C ASP A 99 -15.34 -22.01 -6.49
N LEU A 100 -14.36 -21.35 -7.10
CA LEU A 100 -14.58 -20.46 -8.23
C LEU A 100 -15.09 -21.21 -9.47
N ALA A 101 -14.58 -22.41 -9.74
CA ALA A 101 -15.07 -23.25 -10.83
C ALA A 101 -16.50 -23.73 -10.59
N ALA A 102 -16.81 -24.19 -9.38
CA ALA A 102 -18.16 -24.58 -8.98
C ALA A 102 -19.15 -23.42 -9.10
N TRP A 103 -18.78 -22.23 -8.61
CA TRP A 103 -19.61 -21.04 -8.73
C TRP A 103 -19.87 -20.64 -10.19
N ARG A 104 -18.83 -20.67 -11.04
CA ARG A 104 -18.98 -20.39 -12.49
C ARG A 104 -19.96 -21.36 -13.15
N GLN A 105 -19.87 -22.64 -12.78
CA GLN A 105 -20.79 -23.65 -13.29
C GLN A 105 -22.22 -23.40 -12.82
N ALA A 106 -22.44 -23.14 -11.52
CA ALA A 106 -23.75 -22.84 -10.96
C ALA A 106 -24.40 -21.61 -11.61
N VAL A 107 -23.62 -20.56 -11.88
CA VAL A 107 -24.08 -19.37 -12.60
C VAL A 107 -24.44 -19.71 -14.06
N SER A 108 -23.67 -20.55 -14.73
CA SER A 108 -23.98 -21.00 -16.09
C SER A 108 -25.28 -21.80 -16.13
N ASP A 109 -25.46 -22.75 -15.22
CA ASP A 109 -26.64 -23.60 -15.13
C ASP A 109 -27.89 -22.78 -14.77
N CYS A 110 -27.76 -21.84 -13.84
CA CYS A 110 -28.81 -20.87 -13.51
C CYS A 110 -29.25 -20.07 -14.74
N ARG A 111 -28.29 -19.56 -15.53
CA ARG A 111 -28.58 -18.83 -16.78
C ARG A 111 -29.19 -19.71 -17.87
N ALA A 112 -28.88 -21.00 -17.87
CA ALA A 112 -29.48 -21.98 -18.76
C ALA A 112 -30.90 -22.42 -18.32
N GLY A 113 -31.40 -21.91 -17.19
CA GLY A 113 -32.75 -22.16 -16.70
C GLY A 113 -32.86 -23.25 -15.62
N TYR A 114 -31.72 -23.79 -15.14
CA TYR A 114 -31.70 -24.70 -13.99
C TYR A 114 -31.72 -23.89 -12.68
N TYR A 115 -32.91 -23.41 -12.31
CA TYR A 115 -33.08 -22.46 -11.20
C TYR A 115 -32.64 -22.98 -9.83
N ASP A 116 -32.55 -24.30 -9.62
CA ASP A 116 -31.99 -24.93 -8.42
C ASP A 116 -30.48 -24.65 -8.22
N ALA A 117 -29.81 -24.09 -9.24
CA ALA A 117 -28.41 -23.68 -9.17
C ALA A 117 -28.23 -22.19 -8.83
N CYS A 118 -29.27 -21.36 -8.89
CA CYS A 118 -29.16 -19.89 -8.78
C CYS A 118 -28.79 -19.36 -7.38
N GLY A 119 -28.92 -20.16 -6.33
CA GLY A 119 -28.63 -19.78 -4.94
C GLY A 119 -27.43 -20.50 -4.33
N ARG A 120 -26.58 -21.12 -5.16
CA ARG A 120 -25.38 -21.85 -4.75
C ARG A 120 -24.10 -21.07 -5.04
#